data_AF-A0A4P7WZE7-F1
#
_entry.id   AF-A0A4P7WZE7-F1
#
_cell.length_a   1.000
_cell.length_b   1.000
_cell.length_c   1.000
_cell.angle_alpha   90.00
_cell.angle_beta   90.00
_cell.angle_gamma   90.00
#
_symmetry.space_group_name_H-M   'P 1'
#
loop_
_entity.id
_entity.type
_entity.pdbx_description
1 polymer ?
#
loop_
_entity_poly.entity_id
_entity_poly.type
_entity_poly.pdbx_seq_one_letter_code
_entity_poly.pdbx_strand_id
1 'polypeptide(L)'
;MQLKAENIKQQLYFKAQIFVPFGQSIQFKTLNNDCIYGFYFNYSQLPQFSDCQFFIPQKIDWLLDLDVTVHWMTYDQIMPQLDSYKAEKYAPLLWLKCPNGTATKCFVVAW
;
A
#
# COMPACT_ATOMS: atom_id res chain seq x y z
N MET A 1 41.35 14.08 10.50
CA MET A 1 40.16 13.91 11.34
C MET A 1 40.31 12.57 12.08
N GLN A 2 40.53 12.56 13.39
CA GLN A 2 40.65 11.33 14.19
C GLN A 2 39.28 11.02 14.81
N LEU A 3 38.64 9.93 14.39
CA LEU A 3 37.38 9.46 14.95
C LEU A 3 37.67 8.51 16.13
N LYS A 4 37.03 8.75 17.28
CA LYS A 4 37.12 7.87 18.45
C LYS A 4 35.88 6.98 18.52
N ALA A 5 36.06 5.66 18.58
CA ALA A 5 34.96 4.69 18.57
C ALA A 5 33.99 4.89 19.75
N GLU A 6 34.50 5.24 20.92
CA GLU A 6 33.74 5.62 22.13
C GLU A 6 32.77 6.78 21.94
N ASN A 7 32.98 7.62 20.91
CA ASN A 7 32.09 8.74 20.58
C ASN A 7 31.08 8.41 19.47
N ILE A 8 31.08 7.17 18.95
CA ILE A 8 30.18 6.74 17.87
C ILE A 8 29.06 5.90 18.46
N LYS A 9 27.82 6.39 18.31
CA LYS A 9 26.62 5.64 18.68
C LYS A 9 26.04 4.94 17.45
N GLN A 10 26.08 3.61 17.44
CA GLN A 10 25.42 2.82 16.40
C GLN A 10 23.90 2.91 16.55
N GLN A 11 23.20 3.04 15.43
CA GLN A 11 21.74 2.97 15.35
C GLN A 11 21.34 2.02 14.21
N LEU A 12 20.13 1.47 14.31
CA LEU A 12 19.54 0.65 13.25
C LEU A 12 18.50 1.48 12.51
N TYR A 13 18.52 1.41 11.19
CA TYR A 13 17.56 2.09 10.33
C TYR A 13 16.71 1.06 9.58
N PHE A 14 15.49 0.85 10.08
CA PHE A 14 14.51 -0.05 9.47
C PHE A 14 13.57 0.76 8.58
N LYS A 15 13.64 0.56 7.26
CA LYS A 15 12.64 1.09 6.34
C LYS A 15 11.41 0.18 6.34
N ALA A 16 10.24 0.77 6.50
CA ALA A 16 8.97 0.06 6.44
C ALA A 16 7.92 0.92 5.71
N GLN A 17 7.01 0.25 5.01
CA GLN A 17 5.76 0.83 4.50
C GLN A 17 4.63 0.33 5.41
N ILE A 18 4.04 1.24 6.16
CA ILE A 18 2.95 0.97 7.10
C ILE A 18 1.63 1.22 6.37
N PHE A 19 0.72 0.26 6.51
CA PHE A 19 -0.64 0.33 5.97
C PHE A 19 -1.62 0.32 7.14
N VAL A 20 -2.48 1.32 7.19
CA VAL A 20 -3.47 1.51 8.28
C VAL A 20 -4.89 1.14 7.81
N PRO A 21 -5.86 0.89 8.70
CA PRO A 21 -7.23 0.63 8.28
C PRO A 21 -7.79 1.81 7.45
N PHE A 22 -8.51 1.50 6.37
CA PHE A 22 -9.19 2.51 5.58
C PHE A 22 -10.18 3.34 6.43
N GLY A 23 -10.16 4.65 6.22
CA GLY A 23 -10.99 5.60 6.97
C GLY A 23 -10.48 5.95 8.37
N GLN A 24 -9.34 5.40 8.81
CA GLN A 24 -8.75 5.74 10.10
C GLN A 24 -7.54 6.66 9.95
N SER A 25 -7.48 7.70 10.79
CA SER A 25 -6.28 8.50 10.99
C SER A 25 -5.54 7.97 12.21
N ILE A 26 -4.33 7.46 12.01
CA ILE A 26 -3.49 6.91 13.07
C ILE A 26 -2.23 7.76 13.18
N GLN A 27 -1.91 8.19 14.40
CA GLN A 27 -0.62 8.79 14.73
C GLN A 27 0.14 7.90 15.71
N PHE A 28 1.28 7.38 15.27
CA PHE A 28 2.17 6.59 16.10
C PHE A 28 3.04 7.51 16.96
N LYS A 29 3.21 7.15 18.24
CA LYS A 29 4.06 7.90 19.19
C LYS A 29 5.54 7.56 19.06
N THR A 30 5.84 6.33 18.62
CA THR A 30 7.20 5.76 18.62
C THR A 30 7.70 5.39 17.22
N LEU A 31 6.79 5.30 16.24
CA LEU A 31 7.14 5.03 14.85
C LEU A 31 7.14 6.33 14.05
N ASN A 32 7.97 6.39 13.01
CA ASN A 32 7.94 7.49 12.07
C ASN A 32 6.60 7.48 11.32
N ASN A 33 5.81 8.54 11.45
CA ASN A 33 4.52 8.65 10.78
C ASN A 33 4.67 8.84 9.26
N ASP A 34 5.83 9.30 8.78
CA ASP A 34 6.15 9.34 7.34
C ASP A 34 6.27 7.94 6.73
N CYS A 35 6.31 6.89 7.56
CA CYS A 35 6.24 5.50 7.11
C CYS A 35 4.82 5.02 6.81
N ILE A 36 3.76 5.84 6.95
CA ILE A 36 2.41 5.48 6.50
C ILE A 36 2.33 5.68 4.98
N TYR A 37 2.26 4.58 4.22
CA TYR A 37 2.31 4.59 2.75
C TYR A 37 0.96 4.29 2.08
N GLY A 38 -0.06 3.96 2.88
CA GLY A 38 -1.35 3.59 2.35
C GLY A 38 -2.25 2.98 3.40
N PHE A 39 -3.26 2.26 2.94
CA PHE A 39 -4.25 1.65 3.80
C PHE A 39 -4.61 0.22 3.39
N TYR A 40 -5.43 -0.45 4.19
CA TYR A 40 -6.06 -1.70 3.78
C TYR A 40 -7.57 -1.63 4.01
N PHE A 41 -8.33 -2.35 3.19
CA PHE A 41 -9.79 -2.42 3.27
C PHE A 41 -10.31 -3.81 2.91
N ASN A 42 -11.47 -4.18 3.44
CA ASN A 42 -12.06 -5.49 3.18
C ASN A 42 -12.69 -5.57 1.78
N TYR A 43 -12.74 -6.74 1.16
CA TYR A 43 -13.46 -6.94 -0.12
C TYR A 43 -14.91 -6.41 -0.10
N SER A 44 -15.61 -6.44 1.04
CA SER A 44 -16.95 -5.85 1.19
C SER A 44 -16.99 -4.33 0.97
N GLN A 45 -15.86 -3.64 1.12
CA GLN A 45 -15.72 -2.20 0.90
C GLN A 45 -15.27 -1.87 -0.52
N LEU A 46 -14.91 -2.87 -1.34
CA LEU A 46 -14.46 -2.68 -2.72
C LEU A 46 -15.44 -1.85 -3.57
N PRO A 47 -16.79 -2.00 -3.47
CA PRO A 47 -17.73 -1.17 -4.21
C PRO A 47 -17.61 0.34 -3.96
N GLN A 48 -17.01 0.79 -2.85
CA GLN A 48 -16.74 2.22 -2.59
C GLN A 48 -15.71 2.82 -3.56
N PHE A 49 -15.01 1.97 -4.31
CA PHE A 49 -13.98 2.34 -5.27
C PHE A 49 -14.41 2.04 -6.72
N SER A 50 -15.73 1.96 -7.00
CA SER A 50 -16.26 1.67 -8.34
C SER A 50 -15.75 2.61 -9.42
N ASP A 51 -15.57 3.89 -9.07
CA ASP A 51 -15.13 4.93 -10.00
C ASP A 51 -13.60 5.05 -10.06
N CYS A 52 -12.88 4.24 -9.27
CA CYS A 52 -11.43 4.26 -9.26
C CYS A 52 -10.85 3.34 -10.33
N GLN A 53 -9.57 3.56 -10.61
CA GLN A 53 -8.76 2.66 -11.42
C GLN A 53 -7.73 1.94 -10.55
N PHE A 54 -7.30 0.77 -11.00
CA PHE A 54 -6.52 -0.15 -10.23
C PHE A 54 -5.34 -0.71 -11.03
N PHE A 55 -4.27 -1.08 -10.33
CA PHE A 55 -3.18 -1.87 -10.86
C PHE A 55 -2.68 -2.83 -9.79
N ILE A 56 -2.34 -4.06 -10.19
CA ILE A 56 -1.81 -5.09 -9.28
C ILE A 56 -0.32 -5.28 -9.59
N PRO A 57 0.60 -4.63 -8.85
CA PRO A 57 2.02 -4.85 -9.02
C PRO A 57 2.42 -6.27 -8.64
N GLN A 58 3.49 -6.77 -9.27
CA GLN A 58 4.12 -8.01 -8.84
C GLN A 58 4.72 -7.84 -7.44
N LYS A 59 4.85 -8.94 -6.70
CA LYS A 59 5.34 -8.92 -5.31
C LYS A 59 6.73 -8.29 -5.16
N ILE A 60 7.60 -8.49 -6.14
CA ILE A 60 8.94 -7.91 -6.18
C ILE A 60 8.91 -6.38 -6.28
N ASP A 61 7.82 -5.81 -6.82
CA ASP A 61 7.66 -4.39 -7.10
C ASP A 61 6.88 -3.65 -6.01
N TRP A 62 6.45 -4.32 -4.94
CA TRP A 62 5.64 -3.71 -3.88
C TRP A 62 6.29 -2.48 -3.23
N LEU A 63 7.62 -2.48 -3.18
CA LEU A 63 8.39 -1.38 -2.60
C LEU A 63 8.58 -0.19 -3.55
N LEU A 64 8.34 -0.35 -4.86
CA LEU A 64 8.48 0.71 -5.85
C LEU A 64 7.42 1.80 -5.65
N ASP A 65 7.75 3.03 -6.02
CA ASP A 65 6.79 4.13 -6.03
C ASP A 65 5.72 3.93 -7.11
N LEU A 66 4.60 4.63 -6.95
CA LEU A 66 3.50 4.58 -7.91
C LEU A 66 3.98 5.09 -9.27
N ASP A 67 3.80 4.27 -10.30
CA ASP A 67 4.03 4.65 -11.69
C ASP A 67 2.70 4.92 -12.38
N VAL A 68 2.50 6.15 -12.85
CA VAL A 68 1.26 6.57 -13.52
C VAL A 68 1.12 6.02 -14.93
N THR A 69 2.20 5.47 -15.51
CA THR A 69 2.26 4.98 -16.89
C THR A 69 1.78 3.55 -17.07
N VAL A 70 1.49 2.85 -15.96
CA VAL A 70 0.98 1.47 -16.00
C VAL A 70 -0.40 1.39 -16.66
N HIS A 71 -0.73 0.19 -17.13
CA HIS A 71 -2.07 -0.09 -17.63
C HIS A 71 -3.08 -0.19 -16.48
N TRP A 72 -3.75 0.93 -16.22
CA TRP A 72 -4.81 1.02 -15.23
C TRP A 72 -6.05 0.24 -15.66
N MET A 73 -6.52 -0.64 -14.80
CA MET A 73 -7.76 -1.40 -14.95
C MET A 73 -8.92 -0.67 -14.27
N THR A 74 -10.09 -0.70 -14.87
CA THR A 74 -11.35 -0.28 -14.25
C THR A 74 -11.79 -1.31 -13.19
N TYR A 75 -12.80 -0.93 -12.40
CA TYR A 75 -13.44 -1.84 -11.44
C TYR A 75 -13.85 -3.18 -12.07
N ASP A 76 -14.58 -3.15 -13.18
CA ASP A 76 -15.06 -4.37 -13.83
C ASP A 76 -13.91 -5.23 -14.39
N GLN A 77 -12.83 -4.60 -14.83
CA GLN A 77 -11.66 -5.30 -15.37
C GLN A 77 -10.84 -6.00 -14.29
N ILE A 78 -10.72 -5.43 -13.09
CA ILE A 78 -9.90 -6.01 -12.02
C ILE A 78 -10.64 -7.09 -11.22
N MET A 79 -11.98 -7.04 -11.18
CA MET A 79 -12.81 -7.94 -10.37
C MET A 79 -12.51 -9.44 -10.55
N PRO A 80 -12.38 -10.00 -11.77
CA PRO A 80 -12.09 -11.43 -11.94
C PRO A 80 -10.79 -11.89 -11.27
N GLN A 81 -9.77 -11.03 -11.30
CA GLN A 81 -8.48 -11.33 -10.67
C GLN A 81 -8.56 -11.23 -9.15
N LEU A 82 -9.27 -10.22 -8.64
CA LEU A 82 -9.52 -10.05 -7.21
C LEU A 82 -10.36 -11.19 -6.63
N ASP A 83 -11.34 -11.70 -7.36
CA ASP A 83 -12.15 -12.85 -6.93
C ASP A 83 -11.30 -14.12 -6.79
N SER A 84 -10.36 -14.32 -7.72
CA SER A 84 -9.40 -15.44 -7.66
C SER A 84 -8.49 -15.31 -6.43
N TYR A 85 -7.93 -14.12 -6.18
CA TYR A 85 -7.13 -13.87 -4.98
C TYR A 85 -7.92 -14.02 -3.68
N LYS A 86 -9.18 -13.58 -3.66
CA LYS A 86 -10.07 -13.79 -2.52
C LYS A 86 -10.27 -15.27 -2.22
N ALA A 87 -10.53 -16.09 -3.24
CA ALA A 87 -10.69 -17.54 -3.09
C ALA A 87 -9.41 -18.21 -2.56
N GLU A 88 -8.24 -17.72 -2.98
CA GLU A 88 -6.93 -18.17 -2.51
C GLU A 88 -6.54 -17.62 -1.12
N LYS A 89 -7.38 -16.78 -0.51
CA LYS A 89 -7.07 -16.03 0.73
C LYS A 89 -5.80 -15.19 0.59
N TYR A 90 -5.53 -14.71 -0.61
CA TYR A 90 -4.42 -13.83 -0.92
C TYR A 90 -4.85 -12.36 -0.78
N ALA A 91 -4.02 -11.58 -0.11
CA ALA A 91 -4.20 -10.13 0.04
C ALA A 91 -3.22 -9.40 -0.91
N PRO A 92 -3.64 -9.05 -2.14
CA PRO A 92 -2.79 -8.35 -3.09
C PRO A 92 -2.58 -6.88 -2.65
N LEU A 93 -1.39 -6.36 -2.93
CA LEU A 93 -1.18 -4.91 -2.98
C LEU A 93 -1.81 -4.40 -4.27
N LEU A 94 -2.55 -3.30 -4.16
CA LEU A 94 -3.16 -2.56 -5.24
C LEU A 94 -2.55 -1.17 -5.27
N TRP A 95 -2.34 -0.66 -6.47
CA TRP A 95 -2.31 0.78 -6.69
C TRP A 95 -3.73 1.21 -7.02
N LEU A 96 -4.22 2.21 -6.30
CA LEU A 96 -5.57 2.75 -6.43
C LEU A 96 -5.47 4.19 -6.88
N LYS A 97 -6.11 4.53 -8.00
CA LYS A 97 -6.17 5.88 -8.54
C LYS A 97 -7.62 6.37 -8.54
N CYS A 98 -7.88 7.42 -7.78
CA CYS A 98 -9.19 8.04 -7.65
C CYS A 98 -9.48 9.00 -8.82
N PRO A 99 -10.77 9.29 -9.11
CA PRO A 99 -11.16 10.24 -10.16
C PRO A 99 -10.56 11.65 -10.01
N ASN A 100 -10.27 12.07 -8.77
CA ASN A 100 -9.63 13.36 -8.48
C ASN A 100 -8.13 13.40 -8.81
N GLY A 101 -7.57 12.31 -9.34
CA GLY A 101 -6.16 12.18 -9.72
C GLY A 101 -5.25 11.69 -8.59
N THR A 102 -5.74 11.56 -7.36
CA THR A 102 -4.95 11.03 -6.25
C THR A 102 -4.72 9.54 -6.44
N ALA A 103 -3.47 9.11 -6.31
CA ALA A 103 -3.09 7.70 -6.32
C ALA A 103 -2.46 7.29 -4.99
N THR A 104 -2.74 6.07 -4.54
CA THR A 104 -2.25 5.51 -3.28
C THR A 104 -1.98 4.02 -3.44
N LYS A 105 -1.17 3.46 -2.54
CA LYS A 105 -1.10 2.01 -2.35
C LYS A 105 -2.16 1.57 -1.36
N CYS A 106 -2.70 0.38 -1.56
CA CYS A 106 -3.56 -0.25 -0.57
C CYS A 106 -3.53 -1.78 -0.67
N PHE A 107 -4.01 -2.45 0.37
CA PHE A 107 -4.30 -3.88 0.33
C PHE A 107 -5.81 -4.11 0.36
N VAL A 108 -6.28 -5.08 -0.42
CA VAL A 108 -7.62 -5.65 -0.25
C VAL A 108 -7.52 -6.99 0.47
N VAL A 109 -8.31 -7.15 1.54
CA VAL A 109 -8.18 -8.26 2.51
C VAL A 109 -9.50 -9.02 2.68
N ALA A 110 -9.42 -10.33 2.87
CA ALA A 110 -10.57 -11.25 2.79
C ALA A 110 -11.11 -11.79 4.12
N TRP A 111 -10.68 -11.27 5.27
CA TRP A 111 -11.21 -11.70 6.58
C TRP A 111 -12.72 -11.50 6.71
#